data_AF-A0A927TUN5-F1
#
_entry.id   AF-A0A927TUN5-F1
#
_cell.length_a   1.000
_cell.length_b   1.000
_cell.length_c   1.000
_cell.angle_alpha   90.00
_cell.angle_beta   90.00
_cell.angle_gamma   90.00
#
_symmetry.space_group_name_H-M   'P 1'
#
loop_
_entity.id
_entity.type
_entity.pdbx_description
1 polymer ?
#
loop_
_entity_poly.entity_id
_entity_poly.type
_entity_poly.pdbx_seq_one_letter_code
_entity_poly.pdbx_strand_id
1 'polypeptide(L)'
;MLDVLEQYSKITIQCHDNPDADAIGAGYGLYCYFKEKGKDVRLIYAGRAEITKSNLKLLVEKLNIPIEYVADTKDLFLEGILVTVDCQYGAGNVTYIAAEDVAIIDHHRVEIENVEKSIINSSLGSCSTLVWQLLGREGYEISDANGVGTALYYGLFTDTNQFTEMRNPLDRDARDMLPHDAGLVNMLKNCNLSLSELEIAGIAMLRYSFNEEYGFAVIKAQPCDPNILGLISDFLLQVDKIMSCVVYNELNDGYKISVRSCSREVNASELAAFLTEGIGSGGGHLEKAGGFISQKLYRQKYGSKHAEAYFNGRMVEYFENFELIYAGEYEADVTTMEKYQKKSLPIGFVKADEILPLGTPITVRTLEGDIDITIEEDLYIIIGVKGEVYPNRREKFERAYKVLDKKYVYEECVISNDYVPTIKNRVNGRTLQLTDYAGVCVPTGNVQIYARPLEKGVKIFTAWDKEKYMLGKPGDYLVVRTDDFHDVYVVEEKIFGKTYGKIEE
;
A
#
# COMPACT_ATOMS: atom_id res chain seq x y z
N MET A 1 10.29 16.85 25.75
CA MET A 1 10.04 17.36 24.37
C MET A 1 9.29 18.68 24.44
N LEU A 2 8.07 18.73 24.98
CA LEU A 2 7.30 19.97 25.06
C LEU A 2 7.97 21.02 25.94
N ASP A 3 8.56 20.64 27.07
CA ASP A 3 9.46 21.46 27.90
C ASP A 3 10.59 22.19 27.14
N VAL A 4 11.17 21.53 26.12
CA VAL A 4 12.17 22.12 25.23
C VAL A 4 11.53 23.14 24.28
N LEU A 5 10.36 22.80 23.71
CA LEU A 5 9.62 23.70 22.82
C LEU A 5 9.07 24.93 23.57
N GLU A 6 8.78 24.81 24.87
CA GLU A 6 8.38 25.92 25.72
C GLU A 6 9.45 27.00 25.88
N GLN A 7 10.71 26.77 25.49
CA GLN A 7 11.74 27.81 25.50
C GLN A 7 11.55 28.86 24.40
N TYR A 8 10.79 28.54 23.36
CA TYR A 8 10.53 29.44 22.24
C TYR A 8 9.36 30.38 22.56
N SER A 9 9.42 31.61 22.07
CA SER A 9 8.35 32.60 22.19
C SER A 9 7.38 32.53 21.01
N LYS A 10 7.91 32.28 19.80
CA LYS A 10 7.17 32.08 18.55
C LYS A 10 7.21 30.61 18.15
N ILE A 11 6.03 30.01 17.98
CA ILE A 11 5.85 28.59 17.66
C ILE A 11 4.88 28.50 16.48
N THR A 12 5.34 27.94 15.36
CA THR A 12 4.47 27.62 14.22
C THR A 12 4.27 26.12 14.16
N ILE A 13 3.03 25.65 14.21
CA ILE A 13 2.68 24.25 14.06
C ILE A 13 2.19 24.04 12.63
N GLN A 14 2.83 23.13 11.89
CA GLN A 14 2.52 22.86 10.49
C GLN A 14 2.04 21.43 10.30
N CYS A 15 0.83 21.27 9.76
CA CYS A 15 0.32 20.00 9.26
C CYS A 15 0.85 19.70 7.84
N HIS A 16 0.70 18.46 7.37
CA HIS A 16 0.98 18.09 5.98
C HIS A 16 0.06 18.81 4.98
N ASP A 17 0.40 18.76 3.69
CA ASP A 17 -0.22 19.56 2.62
C ASP A 17 -1.70 19.27 2.36
N ASN A 18 -2.17 18.09 2.76
CA ASN A 18 -3.56 17.67 2.62
C ASN A 18 -4.05 17.16 3.98
N PRO A 19 -4.11 18.04 5.00
CA PRO A 19 -4.24 17.63 6.39
C PRO A 19 -5.52 16.83 6.59
N ASP A 20 -5.42 15.70 7.29
CA ASP A 20 -6.57 14.93 7.74
C ASP A 20 -6.97 15.30 9.18
N ALA A 21 -7.90 14.54 9.76
CA ALA A 21 -8.38 14.84 11.10
C ALA A 21 -7.32 14.58 12.18
N ASP A 22 -6.35 13.70 11.96
CA ASP A 22 -5.30 13.42 12.93
C ASP A 22 -4.28 14.54 12.96
N ALA A 23 -3.80 14.99 11.80
CA ALA A 23 -2.94 16.17 11.71
C ALA A 23 -3.59 17.43 12.30
N ILE A 24 -4.88 17.67 11.98
CA ILE A 24 -5.63 18.82 12.52
C ILE A 24 -5.82 18.69 14.03
N GLY A 25 -6.20 17.50 14.53
CA GLY A 25 -6.44 17.25 15.95
C GLY A 25 -5.18 17.38 16.79
N ALA A 26 -4.11 16.69 16.38
CA ALA A 26 -2.79 16.75 17.01
C ALA A 26 -2.24 18.19 17.01
N GLY A 27 -2.33 18.88 15.86
CA GLY A 27 -1.90 20.27 15.74
C GLY A 27 -2.69 21.22 16.63
N TYR A 28 -4.01 21.04 16.72
CA TYR A 28 -4.87 21.86 17.57
C TYR A 28 -4.60 21.64 19.07
N GLY A 29 -4.33 20.41 19.49
CA GLY A 29 -3.92 20.11 20.87
C GLY A 29 -2.65 20.84 21.28
N LEU A 30 -1.62 20.82 20.41
CA LEU A 30 -0.39 21.57 20.61
C LEU A 30 -0.63 23.09 20.60
N TYR A 31 -1.47 23.57 19.69
CA TYR A 31 -1.82 24.99 19.58
C TYR A 31 -2.41 25.51 20.90
N CYS A 32 -3.42 24.84 21.44
CA CYS A 32 -4.08 25.24 22.69
C CYS A 32 -3.12 25.21 23.88
N TYR A 33 -2.32 24.15 24.00
CA TYR A 33 -1.31 24.02 25.05
C TYR A 33 -0.32 25.21 25.06
N PHE A 34 0.31 25.49 23.92
CA PHE A 34 1.27 26.61 23.85
C PHE A 34 0.58 27.97 24.00
N LYS A 35 -0.67 28.11 23.52
CA LYS A 35 -1.42 29.36 23.66
C LYS A 35 -1.75 29.66 25.12
N GLU A 36 -2.15 28.66 25.89
CA GLU A 36 -2.40 28.80 27.33
C GLU A 36 -1.12 29.12 28.13
N LYS A 37 0.04 28.68 27.63
CA LYS A 37 1.37 29.07 28.14
C LYS A 37 1.79 30.48 27.72
N GLY A 38 0.93 31.25 27.05
CA GLY A 38 1.18 32.63 26.67
C GLY A 38 2.12 32.81 25.48
N LYS A 39 2.30 31.77 24.66
CA LYS A 39 3.16 31.82 23.47
C LYS A 39 2.47 32.50 22.28
N ASP A 40 3.27 32.98 21.34
CA ASP A 40 2.80 33.39 20.02
C ASP A 40 2.76 32.15 19.12
N VAL A 41 1.55 31.63 18.88
CA VAL A 41 1.34 30.33 18.24
C VAL A 41 0.50 30.48 17.00
N ARG A 42 0.92 29.82 15.92
CA ARG A 42 0.16 29.68 14.68
C ARG A 42 -0.04 28.20 14.35
N LEU A 43 -1.21 27.85 13.84
CA LEU A 43 -1.48 26.52 13.28
C LEU A 43 -1.71 26.69 11.78
N ILE A 44 -0.89 26.05 10.96
CA ILE A 44 -0.88 26.26 9.52
C ILE A 44 -0.84 24.94 8.74
N TYR A 45 -1.26 25.01 7.48
CA TYR A 45 -0.93 24.04 6.45
C TYR A 45 -0.70 24.78 5.12
N ALA A 46 -0.05 24.13 4.18
CA ALA A 46 0.21 24.66 2.84
C ALA A 46 -0.13 23.58 1.80
N GLY A 47 0.45 23.67 0.61
CA GLY A 47 0.24 22.68 -0.44
C GLY A 47 -0.51 23.23 -1.65
N ARG A 48 -1.14 22.34 -2.41
CA ARG A 48 -1.76 22.69 -3.71
C ARG A 48 -3.18 23.23 -3.59
N ALA A 49 -3.88 22.92 -2.51
CA ALA A 49 -5.29 23.22 -2.34
C ALA A 49 -5.67 23.36 -0.87
N GLU A 50 -6.72 24.14 -0.61
CA GLU A 50 -7.36 24.22 0.70
C GLU A 50 -8.07 22.90 1.07
N ILE A 51 -8.31 22.69 2.36
CA ILE A 51 -9.16 21.61 2.88
C ILE A 51 -10.53 21.68 2.20
N THR A 52 -10.88 20.65 1.45
CA THR A 52 -12.17 20.55 0.74
C THR A 52 -13.16 19.60 1.40
N LYS A 53 -12.67 18.57 2.11
CA LYS A 53 -13.50 17.50 2.71
C LYS A 53 -14.51 18.07 3.71
N SER A 54 -15.78 17.68 3.56
CA SER A 54 -16.91 18.21 4.34
C SER A 54 -16.75 17.99 5.85
N ASN A 55 -16.33 16.79 6.26
CA ASN A 55 -16.12 16.45 7.67
C ASN A 55 -14.99 17.28 8.30
N LEU A 56 -13.91 17.56 7.56
CA LEU A 56 -12.80 18.38 8.04
C LEU A 56 -13.16 19.86 8.13
N LYS A 57 -13.90 20.39 7.14
CA LYS A 57 -14.46 21.76 7.23
C LYS A 57 -15.39 21.90 8.43
N LEU A 58 -16.25 20.91 8.65
CA LEU A 58 -17.16 20.88 9.79
C LEU A 58 -16.40 20.80 11.12
N LEU A 59 -15.33 20.00 11.20
CA LEU A 59 -14.46 19.91 12.39
C LEU A 59 -13.87 21.29 12.72
N VAL A 60 -13.26 21.94 11.73
CA VAL A 60 -12.63 23.26 11.89
C VAL A 60 -13.67 24.31 12.30
N GLU A 61 -14.84 24.32 11.65
CA GLU A 61 -15.92 25.26 11.96
C GLU A 61 -16.49 25.05 13.38
N LYS A 62 -16.86 23.81 13.73
CA LYS A 62 -17.53 23.51 15.00
C LYS A 62 -16.64 23.72 16.21
N LEU A 63 -15.34 23.45 16.06
CA LEU A 63 -14.36 23.61 17.13
C LEU A 63 -13.64 24.97 17.09
N ASN A 64 -13.95 25.82 16.11
CA ASN A 64 -13.27 27.11 15.88
C ASN A 64 -11.74 26.96 15.82
N ILE A 65 -11.27 25.93 15.11
CA ILE A 65 -9.83 25.64 14.99
C ILE A 65 -9.17 26.75 14.17
N PRO A 66 -8.17 27.47 14.70
CA PRO A 66 -7.53 28.57 14.00
C PRO A 66 -6.43 28.06 13.05
N ILE A 67 -6.79 27.10 12.18
CA ILE A 67 -5.89 26.57 11.16
C ILE A 67 -5.89 27.48 9.93
N GLU A 68 -4.70 27.90 9.50
CA GLU A 68 -4.52 28.83 8.38
C GLU A 68 -3.96 28.10 7.14
N TYR A 69 -4.55 28.38 5.97
CA TYR A 69 -3.97 27.94 4.70
C TYR A 69 -2.96 28.97 4.20
N VAL A 70 -1.71 28.55 3.99
CA VAL A 70 -0.64 29.39 3.47
C VAL A 70 -0.40 29.02 2.00
N ALA A 71 -1.04 29.78 1.10
CA ALA A 71 -1.02 29.50 -0.34
C ALA A 71 0.35 29.73 -1.01
N ASP A 72 1.13 30.69 -0.50
CA ASP A 72 2.46 31.00 -1.02
C ASP A 72 3.47 31.02 0.13
N THR A 73 4.34 30.02 0.14
CA THR A 73 5.45 29.89 1.09
C THR A 73 6.78 30.30 0.47
N LYS A 74 6.78 30.77 -0.78
CA LYS A 74 7.98 31.18 -1.48
C LYS A 74 8.54 32.43 -0.78
N ASP A 75 9.78 32.32 -0.33
CA ASP A 75 10.48 33.33 0.47
C ASP A 75 9.94 33.52 1.91
N LEU A 76 9.05 32.63 2.39
CA LEU A 76 8.60 32.64 3.78
C LEU A 76 9.69 32.09 4.71
N PHE A 77 10.08 32.90 5.70
CA PHE A 77 10.96 32.51 6.79
C PHE A 77 10.23 32.66 8.13
N LEU A 78 10.23 31.60 8.93
CA LEU A 78 9.58 31.57 10.24
C LEU A 78 10.60 31.80 11.36
N GLU A 79 10.42 32.88 12.11
CA GLU A 79 11.16 33.16 13.35
C GLU A 79 10.72 32.19 14.47
N GLY A 80 11.64 31.77 15.35
CA GLY A 80 11.36 30.83 16.43
C GLY A 80 11.43 29.37 15.97
N ILE A 81 10.43 28.57 16.32
CA ILE A 81 10.42 27.13 16.02
C ILE A 81 9.24 26.74 15.14
N LEU A 82 9.52 25.93 14.11
CA LEU A 82 8.55 25.22 13.30
C LEU A 82 8.39 23.79 13.81
N VAL A 83 7.19 23.43 14.24
CA VAL A 83 6.84 22.07 14.67
C VAL A 83 6.00 21.43 13.57
N THR A 84 6.57 20.48 12.82
CA THR A 84 5.75 19.67 11.90
C THR A 84 5.02 18.61 12.70
N VAL A 85 3.71 18.49 12.49
CA VAL A 85 2.85 17.54 13.19
C VAL A 85 2.23 16.59 12.18
N ASP A 86 2.26 15.30 12.52
CA ASP A 86 1.77 14.21 11.66
C ASP A 86 2.44 14.17 10.28
N CYS A 87 3.67 14.70 10.22
CA CYS A 87 4.53 14.69 9.06
C CYS A 87 5.96 15.08 9.46
N GLN A 88 6.91 14.79 8.58
CA GLN A 88 8.33 15.00 8.83
C GLN A 88 8.85 16.15 7.97
N TYR A 89 9.57 17.08 8.59
CA TYR A 89 10.12 18.23 7.91
C TYR A 89 11.00 17.84 6.70
N GLY A 90 10.60 18.26 5.50
CA GLY A 90 11.29 17.93 4.25
C GLY A 90 10.79 16.66 3.55
N ALA A 91 9.82 15.95 4.12
CA ALA A 91 9.15 14.83 3.45
C ALA A 91 8.28 15.29 2.27
N GLY A 92 7.96 14.36 1.36
CA GLY A 92 7.26 14.69 0.11
C GLY A 92 5.79 15.13 0.26
N ASN A 93 5.21 14.96 1.45
CA ASN A 93 3.82 15.29 1.75
C ASN A 93 3.64 16.62 2.50
N VAL A 94 4.72 17.35 2.78
CA VAL A 94 4.68 18.64 3.49
C VAL A 94 5.48 19.69 2.72
N THR A 95 4.87 20.86 2.53
CA THR A 95 5.53 21.99 1.88
C THR A 95 6.68 22.47 2.76
N TYR A 96 7.87 22.52 2.17
CA TYR A 96 9.04 23.06 2.84
C TYR A 96 8.86 24.56 3.16
N ILE A 97 9.08 24.93 4.43
CA ILE A 97 9.11 26.31 4.90
C ILE A 97 10.41 26.51 5.67
N ALA A 98 11.16 27.58 5.39
CA ALA A 98 12.39 27.86 6.12
C ALA A 98 12.07 28.40 7.52
N ALA A 99 12.81 27.95 8.53
CA ALA A 99 12.65 28.38 9.92
C ALA A 99 14.01 28.46 10.64
N GLU A 100 14.08 29.20 11.75
CA GLU A 100 15.29 29.25 12.59
C GLU A 100 15.59 27.89 13.25
N ASP A 101 14.53 27.20 13.69
CA ASP A 101 14.63 25.90 14.31
C ASP A 101 13.43 25.01 13.94
N VAL A 102 13.61 23.70 14.03
CA VAL A 102 12.63 22.71 13.56
C VAL A 102 12.47 21.59 14.58
N ALA A 103 11.23 21.20 14.79
CA ALA A 103 10.84 20.01 15.53
C ALA A 103 9.86 19.15 14.73
N ILE A 104 9.86 17.85 15.02
CA ILE A 104 8.96 16.87 14.39
C ILE A 104 8.20 16.11 15.48
N ILE A 105 6.87 16.02 15.35
CA ILE A 105 6.01 15.17 16.16
C ILE A 105 5.19 14.32 15.19
N ASP A 106 5.48 13.02 15.13
CA ASP A 106 4.91 12.14 14.10
C ASP A 106 4.73 10.69 14.60
N HIS A 107 3.87 9.92 13.95
CA HIS A 107 3.69 8.49 14.19
C HIS A 107 3.90 7.63 12.93
N HIS A 108 4.28 8.22 11.80
CA HIS A 108 4.64 7.46 10.60
C HIS A 108 6.01 6.78 10.74
N ARG A 109 6.39 5.99 9.72
CA ARG A 109 7.76 5.43 9.64
C ARG A 109 8.75 6.58 9.47
N VAL A 110 9.91 6.47 10.12
CA VAL A 110 10.97 7.47 9.97
C VAL A 110 11.43 7.52 8.51
N GLU A 111 11.32 8.70 7.90
CA GLU A 111 11.77 9.03 6.54
C GLU A 111 12.93 10.03 6.57
N ILE A 112 12.91 10.95 7.54
CA ILE A 112 13.90 11.99 7.72
C ILE A 112 14.67 11.73 9.02
N GLU A 113 15.99 11.61 8.89
CA GLU A 113 16.91 11.43 10.02
C GLU A 113 17.60 12.76 10.40
N ASN A 114 18.15 12.82 11.60
CA ASN A 114 19.01 13.92 12.08
C ASN A 114 18.32 15.27 12.39
N VAL A 115 17.01 15.28 12.67
CA VAL A 115 16.36 16.45 13.30
C VAL A 115 16.39 16.26 14.81
N GLU A 116 17.19 17.07 15.51
CA GLU A 116 17.50 16.91 16.94
C GLU A 116 16.23 16.92 17.81
N LYS A 117 15.29 17.81 17.53
CA LYS A 117 14.03 17.98 18.27
C LYS A 117 12.90 17.16 17.65
N SER A 118 13.13 15.87 17.43
CA SER A 118 12.10 14.98 16.87
C SER A 118 11.64 13.92 17.86
N ILE A 119 10.34 13.68 17.86
CA ILE A 119 9.72 12.52 18.50
C ILE A 119 8.83 11.83 17.46
N ILE A 120 9.24 10.62 17.08
CA ILE A 120 8.52 9.81 16.10
C ILE A 120 8.22 8.46 16.74
N ASN A 121 6.94 8.10 16.85
CA ASN A 121 6.54 6.82 17.45
C ASN A 121 5.68 6.00 16.48
N SER A 122 6.35 5.25 15.62
CA SER A 122 5.71 4.40 14.60
C SER A 122 4.90 3.21 15.13
N SER A 123 4.80 3.05 16.45
CA SER A 123 3.98 2.01 17.07
C SER A 123 2.58 2.47 17.47
N LEU A 124 2.30 3.78 17.41
CA LEU A 124 1.00 4.36 17.73
C LEU A 124 0.09 4.37 16.51
N GLY A 125 -1.21 4.21 16.76
CA GLY A 125 -2.23 4.24 15.74
C GLY A 125 -2.51 5.64 15.18
N SER A 126 -2.10 6.71 15.88
CA SER A 126 -2.23 8.09 15.42
C SER A 126 -1.27 9.05 16.12
N CYS A 127 -0.97 10.18 15.49
CA CYS A 127 -0.27 11.32 16.07
C CYS A 127 -1.11 12.02 17.16
N SER A 128 -2.45 12.00 17.11
CA SER A 128 -3.29 12.48 18.22
C SER A 128 -3.03 11.73 19.53
N THR A 129 -2.81 10.40 19.48
CA THR A 129 -2.39 9.63 20.67
C THR A 129 -1.04 10.12 21.20
N LEU A 130 -0.08 10.40 20.32
CA LEU A 130 1.23 10.90 20.69
C LEU A 130 1.13 12.26 21.39
N VAL A 131 0.36 13.20 20.81
CA VAL A 131 0.13 14.51 21.41
C VAL A 131 -0.60 14.41 22.74
N TRP A 132 -1.65 13.58 22.84
CA TRP A 132 -2.34 13.31 24.11
C TRP A 132 -1.36 12.83 25.20
N GLN A 133 -0.48 11.88 24.86
CA GLN A 133 0.54 11.40 25.79
C GLN A 133 1.53 12.50 26.19
N LEU A 134 1.98 13.34 25.26
CA LEU A 134 2.92 14.42 25.52
C LEU A 134 2.31 15.49 26.43
N LEU A 135 1.07 15.91 26.16
CA LEU A 135 0.34 16.85 26.98
C LEU A 135 0.15 16.32 28.42
N GLY A 136 -0.24 15.05 28.56
CA GLY A 136 -0.39 14.41 29.87
C GLY A 136 0.91 14.35 30.67
N ARG A 137 2.07 14.16 30.01
CA ARG A 137 3.39 14.18 30.68
C ARG A 137 3.76 15.55 31.25
N GLU A 138 3.28 16.62 30.64
CA GLU A 138 3.46 17.99 31.11
C GLU A 138 2.41 18.42 32.16
N GLY A 139 1.53 17.49 32.56
CA GLY A 139 0.43 17.76 33.49
C GLY A 139 -0.67 18.64 32.90
N TYR A 140 -0.79 18.72 31.56
CA TYR A 140 -1.87 19.44 30.91
C TYR A 140 -3.18 18.65 31.00
N GLU A 141 -4.15 19.19 31.73
CA GLU A 141 -5.48 18.59 31.85
C GLU A 141 -6.30 18.86 30.60
N ILE A 142 -6.41 17.85 29.74
CA ILE A 142 -7.24 17.94 28.53
C ILE A 142 -8.71 17.95 28.95
N SER A 143 -9.40 19.03 28.61
CA SER A 143 -10.85 19.14 28.68
C SER A 143 -11.43 19.32 27.28
N ASP A 144 -12.75 19.20 27.16
CA ASP A 144 -13.45 19.45 25.89
C ASP A 144 -14.10 20.85 25.84
N ALA A 145 -13.77 21.75 26.79
CA ALA A 145 -14.36 23.09 26.85
C ALA A 145 -14.01 23.96 25.63
N ASN A 146 -12.86 23.71 25.02
CA ASN A 146 -12.40 24.32 23.77
C ASN A 146 -12.39 23.31 22.60
N GLY A 147 -12.93 22.11 22.77
CA GLY A 147 -12.96 21.09 21.73
C GLY A 147 -11.66 20.31 21.50
N VAL A 148 -10.59 20.55 22.27
CA VAL A 148 -9.30 19.84 22.09
C VAL A 148 -9.48 18.34 22.27
N GLY A 149 -10.23 17.92 23.29
CA GLY A 149 -10.53 16.51 23.52
C GLY A 149 -11.25 15.86 22.33
N THR A 150 -12.28 16.51 21.79
CA THR A 150 -12.99 16.07 20.58
C THR A 150 -12.08 16.01 19.36
N ALA A 151 -11.21 17.00 19.15
CA ALA A 151 -10.30 17.04 18.00
C ALA A 151 -9.30 15.88 18.03
N LEU A 152 -8.66 15.64 19.18
CA LEU A 152 -7.73 14.51 19.38
C LEU A 152 -8.45 13.16 19.26
N TYR A 153 -9.66 13.04 19.83
CA TYR A 153 -10.45 11.81 19.76
C TYR A 153 -10.86 11.49 18.31
N TYR A 154 -11.29 12.50 17.56
CA TYR A 154 -11.69 12.32 16.17
C TYR A 154 -10.50 12.00 15.26
N GLY A 155 -9.32 12.60 15.51
CA GLY A 155 -8.07 12.26 14.83
C GLY A 155 -7.69 10.79 15.04
N LEU A 156 -7.67 10.34 16.31
CA LEU A 156 -7.47 8.94 16.65
C LEU A 156 -8.49 8.01 15.98
N PHE A 157 -9.77 8.39 15.98
CA PHE A 157 -10.83 7.62 15.35
C PHE A 157 -10.60 7.42 13.85
N THR A 158 -10.22 8.47 13.12
CA THR A 158 -10.03 8.37 11.67
C THR A 158 -8.81 7.53 11.31
N ASP A 159 -7.71 7.72 12.02
CA ASP A 159 -6.41 7.17 11.63
C ASP A 159 -6.28 5.68 11.99
N THR A 160 -7.02 5.25 13.01
CA THR A 160 -7.14 3.83 13.39
C THR A 160 -8.27 3.09 12.66
N ASN A 161 -8.69 3.62 11.50
CA ASN A 161 -9.77 3.07 10.68
C ASN A 161 -11.04 2.79 11.52
N GLN A 162 -11.56 3.84 12.16
CA GLN A 162 -12.72 3.78 13.04
C GLN A 162 -12.52 2.80 14.20
N PHE A 163 -11.34 2.83 14.81
CA PHE A 163 -10.91 1.96 15.91
C PHE A 163 -10.68 0.48 15.58
N THR A 164 -10.87 0.06 14.32
CA THR A 164 -10.67 -1.34 13.93
C THR A 164 -9.19 -1.75 13.90
N GLU A 165 -8.29 -0.78 13.76
CA GLU A 165 -6.84 -1.00 13.65
C GLU A 165 -6.05 -0.57 14.90
N MET A 166 -6.70 -0.45 16.07
CA MET A 166 -6.05 -0.09 17.34
C MET A 166 -5.27 -1.25 17.97
N ARG A 167 -3.95 -1.26 17.73
CA ARG A 167 -3.04 -2.29 18.27
C ARG A 167 -2.37 -1.85 19.57
N ASN A 168 -1.99 -0.59 19.71
CA ASN A 168 -1.22 -0.11 20.87
C ASN A 168 -2.14 0.09 22.09
N PRO A 169 -1.73 -0.30 23.31
CA PRO A 169 -2.48 0.04 24.52
C PRO A 169 -2.71 1.53 24.71
N LEU A 170 -1.76 2.39 24.32
CA LEU A 170 -1.89 3.84 24.46
C LEU A 170 -3.02 4.44 23.61
N ASP A 171 -3.30 3.86 22.44
CA ASP A 171 -4.45 4.28 21.62
C ASP A 171 -5.77 3.95 22.33
N ARG A 172 -5.83 2.82 23.03
CA ARG A 172 -7.02 2.42 23.79
C ARG A 172 -7.21 3.30 25.02
N ASP A 173 -6.11 3.61 25.71
CA ASP A 173 -6.11 4.52 26.85
C ASP A 173 -6.55 5.93 26.40
N ALA A 174 -6.02 6.44 25.29
CA ALA A 174 -6.44 7.72 24.72
C ALA A 174 -7.92 7.72 24.36
N ARG A 175 -8.43 6.68 23.69
CA ARG A 175 -9.87 6.52 23.39
C ARG A 175 -10.72 6.55 24.66
N ASP A 176 -10.30 5.87 25.73
CA ASP A 176 -11.09 5.73 26.95
C ASP A 176 -11.04 6.99 27.83
N MET A 177 -9.95 7.76 27.75
CA MET A 177 -9.68 8.91 28.64
C MET A 177 -9.95 10.28 28.02
N LEU A 178 -9.92 10.42 26.70
CA LEU A 178 -10.17 11.71 26.04
C LEU A 178 -11.64 12.13 26.21
N PRO A 179 -11.91 13.26 26.91
CA PRO A 179 -13.26 13.82 26.94
C PRO A 179 -13.63 14.30 25.54
N HIS A 180 -14.86 14.04 25.10
CA HIS A 180 -15.30 14.45 23.76
C HIS A 180 -16.83 14.61 23.69
N ASP A 181 -17.27 15.45 22.76
CA ASP A 181 -18.67 15.56 22.37
C ASP A 181 -19.03 14.40 21.42
N ALA A 182 -19.62 13.35 22.00
CA ALA A 182 -20.08 12.18 21.25
C ALA A 182 -21.09 12.53 20.14
N GLY A 183 -21.89 13.59 20.30
CA GLY A 183 -22.84 14.06 19.29
C GLY A 183 -22.12 14.68 18.09
N LEU A 184 -21.11 15.52 18.35
CA LEU A 184 -20.27 16.09 17.30
C LEU A 184 -19.44 15.02 16.58
N VAL A 185 -18.80 14.10 17.31
CA VAL A 185 -18.07 12.96 16.69
C VAL A 185 -19.01 12.14 15.81
N ASN A 186 -20.23 11.88 16.28
CA ASN A 186 -21.24 11.16 15.49
C ASN A 186 -21.67 11.95 14.24
N MET A 187 -21.69 13.28 14.28
CA MET A 187 -21.95 14.11 13.11
C MET A 187 -20.78 14.06 12.13
N LEU A 188 -19.55 14.24 12.61
CA LEU A 188 -18.33 14.25 11.81
C LEU A 188 -18.14 12.95 11.03
N LYS A 189 -18.28 11.79 11.69
CA LYS A 189 -18.14 10.47 11.05
C LYS A 189 -19.16 10.21 9.94
N ASN A 190 -20.28 10.93 9.93
CA ASN A 190 -21.35 10.80 8.95
C ASN A 190 -21.35 11.94 7.90
N CYS A 191 -20.47 12.95 8.03
CA CYS A 191 -20.40 14.10 7.13
C CYS A 191 -19.30 13.93 6.06
N ASN A 192 -19.19 12.74 5.46
CA ASN A 192 -18.13 12.44 4.50
C ASN A 192 -18.43 12.92 3.07
N LEU A 193 -19.69 13.29 2.79
CA LEU A 193 -20.16 13.65 1.44
C LEU A 193 -20.84 15.01 1.46
N SER A 194 -20.43 15.88 0.55
CA SER A 194 -21.17 17.12 0.25
C SER A 194 -22.43 16.82 -0.57
N LEU A 195 -23.37 17.77 -0.59
CA LEU A 195 -24.57 17.67 -1.44
C LEU A 195 -24.22 17.55 -2.93
N SER A 196 -23.19 18.27 -3.39
CA SER A 196 -22.69 18.16 -4.76
C SER A 196 -22.13 16.78 -5.05
N GLU A 197 -21.38 16.18 -4.12
CA GLU A 197 -20.82 14.83 -4.31
C GLU A 197 -21.90 13.76 -4.28
N LEU A 198 -22.93 13.93 -3.46
CA LEU A 198 -24.12 13.08 -3.47
C LEU A 198 -24.82 13.13 -4.83
N GLU A 199 -25.01 14.33 -5.39
CA GLU A 199 -25.60 14.50 -6.73
C GLU A 199 -24.72 13.86 -7.81
N ILE A 200 -23.40 14.07 -7.76
CA ILE A 200 -22.43 13.46 -8.69
C ILE A 200 -22.52 11.94 -8.63
N ALA A 201 -22.51 11.35 -7.43
CA ALA A 201 -22.62 9.91 -7.25
C ALA A 201 -23.96 9.37 -7.79
N GLY A 202 -25.08 10.04 -7.48
CA GLY A 202 -26.40 9.65 -7.96
C GLY A 202 -26.51 9.67 -9.49
N ILE A 203 -26.03 10.76 -10.13
CA ILE A 203 -26.02 10.87 -11.59
C ILE A 203 -25.11 9.80 -12.22
N ALA A 204 -23.93 9.57 -11.64
CA ALA A 204 -22.99 8.57 -12.12
C ALA A 204 -23.61 7.16 -12.08
N MET A 205 -24.26 6.81 -10.96
CA MET A 205 -24.92 5.51 -10.78
C MET A 205 -26.11 5.31 -11.73
N LEU A 206 -26.80 6.36 -12.17
CA LEU A 206 -27.87 6.26 -13.18
C LEU A 206 -27.35 6.01 -14.61
N ARG A 207 -26.08 6.34 -14.88
CA ARG A 207 -25.47 6.30 -16.22
C ARG A 207 -24.43 5.20 -16.36
N TYR A 208 -24.63 4.08 -15.68
CA TYR A 208 -23.72 2.95 -15.78
C TYR A 208 -23.78 2.28 -17.15
N SER A 209 -22.64 1.81 -17.63
CA SER A 209 -22.53 0.88 -18.74
C SER A 209 -22.19 -0.49 -18.17
N PHE A 210 -23.01 -1.50 -18.42
CA PHE A 210 -22.81 -2.86 -17.91
C PHE A 210 -22.60 -3.83 -19.05
N ASN A 211 -21.57 -4.67 -18.92
CA ASN A 211 -21.31 -5.80 -19.81
C ASN A 211 -21.73 -7.09 -19.08
N GLU A 212 -22.77 -7.75 -19.59
CA GLU A 212 -23.33 -8.95 -18.98
C GLU A 212 -22.45 -10.20 -19.16
N GLU A 213 -21.70 -10.28 -20.26
CA GLU A 213 -20.84 -11.41 -20.57
C GLU A 213 -19.67 -11.56 -19.57
N TYR A 214 -19.03 -10.44 -19.23
CA TYR A 214 -17.88 -10.41 -18.33
C TYR A 214 -18.21 -9.87 -16.92
N GLY A 215 -19.47 -9.49 -16.67
CA GLY A 215 -19.92 -9.01 -15.37
C GLY A 215 -19.19 -7.75 -14.88
N PHE A 216 -18.87 -6.82 -15.78
CA PHE A 216 -18.22 -5.55 -15.40
C PHE A 216 -19.07 -4.33 -15.66
N ALA A 217 -18.79 -3.25 -14.91
CA ALA A 217 -19.39 -1.94 -15.14
C ALA A 217 -18.36 -0.83 -15.39
N VAL A 218 -18.69 0.10 -16.29
CA VAL A 218 -17.91 1.33 -16.55
C VAL A 218 -18.81 2.53 -16.29
N ILE A 219 -18.32 3.48 -15.49
CA ILE A 219 -19.07 4.70 -15.15
C ILE A 219 -18.19 5.94 -15.35
N LYS A 220 -18.73 6.92 -16.08
CA LYS A 220 -18.20 8.29 -16.10
C LYS A 220 -18.86 9.13 -15.00
N ALA A 221 -18.10 9.51 -13.99
CA ALA A 221 -18.49 10.52 -13.02
C ALA A 221 -18.14 11.93 -13.52
N GLN A 222 -18.85 12.93 -13.00
CA GLN A 222 -18.43 14.33 -13.11
C GLN A 222 -17.14 14.57 -12.32
N PRO A 223 -16.41 15.68 -12.58
CA PRO A 223 -15.22 16.03 -11.80
C PRO A 223 -15.53 16.07 -10.29
N CYS A 224 -14.79 15.29 -9.51
CA CYS A 224 -14.99 15.10 -8.08
C CYS A 224 -13.70 14.65 -7.39
N ASP A 225 -13.71 14.64 -6.06
CA ASP A 225 -12.63 14.08 -5.27
C ASP A 225 -12.46 12.57 -5.57
N PRO A 226 -11.22 12.03 -5.64
CA PRO A 226 -10.99 10.61 -5.89
C PRO A 226 -11.71 9.66 -4.93
N ASN A 227 -11.98 10.08 -3.69
CA ASN A 227 -12.73 9.27 -2.73
C ASN A 227 -14.16 9.00 -3.19
N ILE A 228 -14.76 9.90 -3.97
CA ILE A 228 -16.10 9.72 -4.55
C ILE A 228 -16.10 8.66 -5.64
N LEU A 229 -15.04 8.59 -6.46
CA LEU A 229 -14.87 7.49 -7.41
C LEU A 229 -14.83 6.16 -6.65
N GLY A 230 -14.07 6.11 -5.55
CA GLY A 230 -13.99 4.95 -4.67
C GLY A 230 -15.33 4.55 -4.06
N LEU A 231 -16.11 5.51 -3.56
CA LEU A 231 -17.45 5.29 -3.02
C LEU A 231 -18.39 4.67 -4.07
N ILE A 232 -18.42 5.26 -5.28
CA ILE A 232 -19.25 4.75 -6.37
C ILE A 232 -18.81 3.33 -6.72
N SER A 233 -17.50 3.07 -6.84
CA SER A 233 -17.00 1.73 -7.15
C SER A 233 -17.32 0.70 -6.05
N ASP A 234 -17.20 1.07 -4.77
CA ASP A 234 -17.53 0.19 -3.63
C ASP A 234 -19.04 -0.12 -3.57
N PHE A 235 -19.89 0.81 -4.00
CA PHE A 235 -21.32 0.56 -4.15
C PHE A 235 -21.61 -0.40 -5.33
N LEU A 236 -20.94 -0.21 -6.47
CA LEU A 236 -21.15 -1.06 -7.66
C LEU A 236 -20.81 -2.53 -7.39
N LEU A 237 -19.76 -2.84 -6.61
CA LEU A 237 -19.45 -4.22 -6.24
C LEU A 237 -20.51 -4.90 -5.37
N GLN A 238 -21.44 -4.15 -4.78
CA GLN A 238 -22.56 -4.71 -4.01
C GLN A 238 -23.75 -5.07 -4.91
N VAL A 239 -23.69 -4.76 -6.21
CA VAL A 239 -24.70 -5.16 -7.19
C VAL A 239 -24.43 -6.61 -7.61
N ASP A 240 -25.45 -7.46 -7.55
CA ASP A 240 -25.39 -8.91 -7.71
C ASP A 240 -24.67 -9.40 -8.99
N LYS A 241 -24.72 -8.62 -10.08
CA LYS A 241 -24.09 -8.95 -11.36
C LYS A 241 -22.73 -8.30 -11.62
N ILE A 242 -22.27 -7.37 -10.78
CA ILE A 242 -21.04 -6.59 -11.05
C ILE A 242 -19.88 -7.16 -10.23
N MET A 243 -18.97 -7.85 -10.91
CA MET A 243 -17.78 -8.49 -10.32
C MET A 243 -16.52 -7.64 -10.41
N SER A 244 -16.50 -6.69 -11.34
CA SER A 244 -15.46 -5.67 -11.44
C SER A 244 -16.03 -4.37 -11.98
N CYS A 245 -15.43 -3.24 -11.63
CA CYS A 245 -15.86 -1.97 -12.19
C CYS A 245 -14.71 -0.96 -12.33
N VAL A 246 -14.92 -0.04 -13.26
CA VAL A 246 -14.08 1.14 -13.46
C VAL A 246 -14.96 2.38 -13.38
N VAL A 247 -14.68 3.23 -12.41
CA VAL A 247 -15.31 4.55 -12.29
C VAL A 247 -14.24 5.59 -12.56
N TYR A 248 -14.50 6.51 -13.48
CA TYR A 248 -13.53 7.53 -13.85
C TYR A 248 -14.17 8.90 -13.94
N ASN A 249 -13.37 9.94 -13.71
CA ASN A 249 -13.75 11.31 -14.04
C ASN A 249 -12.68 11.98 -14.89
N GLU A 250 -13.06 13.07 -15.51
CA GLU A 250 -12.19 13.89 -16.36
C GLU A 250 -11.77 15.13 -15.58
N LEU A 251 -10.47 15.32 -15.43
CA LEU A 251 -9.84 16.50 -14.86
C LEU A 251 -9.11 17.28 -15.97
N ASN A 252 -8.59 18.46 -15.63
CA ASN A 252 -7.91 19.33 -16.60
C ASN A 252 -6.68 18.67 -17.26
N ASP A 253 -5.98 17.81 -16.52
CA ASP A 253 -4.72 17.18 -16.91
C ASP A 253 -4.87 15.71 -17.36
N GLY A 254 -6.04 15.10 -17.19
CA GLY A 254 -6.23 13.69 -17.49
C GLY A 254 -7.49 13.06 -16.91
N TYR A 255 -7.52 11.73 -16.88
CA TYR A 255 -8.59 10.95 -16.29
C TYR A 255 -8.11 10.28 -15.02
N LYS A 256 -8.77 10.52 -13.89
CA LYS A 256 -8.57 9.71 -12.68
C LYS A 256 -9.52 8.52 -12.73
N ILE A 257 -9.00 7.36 -12.34
CA ILE A 257 -9.76 6.11 -12.32
C ILE A 257 -9.73 5.48 -10.95
N SER A 258 -10.85 4.87 -10.57
CA SER A 258 -11.01 3.95 -9.45
C SER A 258 -11.40 2.60 -10.04
N VAL A 259 -10.66 1.56 -9.66
CA VAL A 259 -10.90 0.19 -10.09
C VAL A 259 -11.23 -0.64 -8.86
N ARG A 260 -12.28 -1.45 -8.96
CA ARG A 260 -12.65 -2.42 -7.94
C ARG A 260 -12.91 -3.78 -8.54
N SER A 261 -12.54 -4.83 -7.83
CA SER A 261 -12.99 -6.18 -8.15
C SER A 261 -13.18 -7.02 -6.90
N CYS A 262 -14.21 -7.86 -6.92
CA CYS A 262 -14.42 -8.94 -5.97
C CYS A 262 -14.30 -10.33 -6.64
N SER A 263 -13.88 -10.39 -7.91
CA SER A 263 -13.60 -11.64 -8.59
C SER A 263 -12.17 -12.08 -8.32
N ARG A 264 -11.99 -13.33 -7.92
CA ARG A 264 -10.64 -13.94 -7.80
C ARG A 264 -9.89 -14.00 -9.13
N GLU A 265 -10.60 -13.92 -10.27
CA GLU A 265 -10.02 -13.93 -11.63
C GLU A 265 -9.50 -12.55 -12.07
N VAL A 266 -9.85 -11.48 -11.35
CA VAL A 266 -9.54 -10.10 -11.74
C VAL A 266 -8.84 -9.38 -10.60
N ASN A 267 -7.56 -9.09 -10.78
CA ASN A 267 -6.80 -8.29 -9.82
C ASN A 267 -6.97 -6.81 -10.19
N ALA A 268 -7.52 -6.01 -9.28
CA ALA A 268 -7.81 -4.60 -9.52
C ALA A 268 -6.54 -3.79 -9.84
N SER A 269 -5.41 -4.08 -9.18
CA SER A 269 -4.12 -3.43 -9.48
C SER A 269 -3.62 -3.76 -10.87
N GLU A 270 -3.70 -5.03 -11.27
CA GLU A 270 -3.35 -5.47 -12.62
C GLU A 270 -4.24 -4.81 -13.67
N LEU A 271 -5.55 -4.79 -13.45
CA LEU A 271 -6.51 -4.15 -14.33
C LEU A 271 -6.25 -2.63 -14.44
N ALA A 272 -5.96 -1.95 -13.33
CA ALA A 272 -5.61 -0.52 -13.36
C ALA A 272 -4.33 -0.25 -14.17
N ALA A 273 -3.31 -1.11 -14.02
CA ALA A 273 -2.09 -1.02 -14.83
C ALA A 273 -2.39 -1.25 -16.31
N PHE A 274 -3.21 -2.25 -16.64
CA PHE A 274 -3.65 -2.52 -18.01
C PHE A 274 -4.39 -1.32 -18.61
N LEU A 275 -5.38 -0.77 -17.90
CA LEU A 275 -6.17 0.38 -18.38
C LEU A 275 -5.34 1.64 -18.63
N THR A 276 -4.18 1.78 -17.99
CA THR A 276 -3.32 2.97 -18.07
C THR A 276 -2.07 2.78 -18.94
N GLU A 277 -1.89 1.58 -19.50
CA GLU A 277 -0.67 1.16 -20.20
C GLU A 277 -0.22 2.12 -21.33
N GLY A 278 0.99 2.67 -21.16
CA GLY A 278 1.64 3.57 -22.11
C GLY A 278 1.07 4.99 -22.17
N ILE A 279 0.07 5.34 -21.35
CA ILE A 279 -0.57 6.67 -21.33
C ILE A 279 -0.78 7.22 -19.92
N GLY A 280 -0.36 6.49 -18.89
CA GLY A 280 -0.65 6.80 -17.50
C GLY A 280 0.07 5.88 -16.53
N SER A 281 -0.41 5.90 -15.28
CA SER A 281 0.04 5.01 -14.21
C SER A 281 -1.16 4.50 -13.44
N GLY A 282 -1.19 3.21 -13.15
CA GLY A 282 -2.26 2.56 -12.39
C GLY A 282 -1.70 1.44 -11.51
N GLY A 283 -2.31 1.25 -10.34
CA GLY A 283 -1.89 0.25 -9.37
C GLY A 283 -2.69 0.34 -8.07
N GLY A 284 -2.42 -0.58 -7.16
CA GLY A 284 -3.06 -0.64 -5.85
C GLY A 284 -2.99 -2.04 -5.25
N HIS A 285 -4.12 -2.51 -4.74
CA HIS A 285 -4.27 -3.81 -4.10
C HIS A 285 -5.12 -4.76 -4.97
N LEU A 286 -5.26 -6.01 -4.49
CA LEU A 286 -6.01 -7.07 -5.17
C LEU A 286 -7.45 -6.65 -5.51
N GLU A 287 -8.15 -6.04 -4.56
CA GLU A 287 -9.58 -5.69 -4.71
C GLU A 287 -9.81 -4.21 -5.05
N LYS A 288 -8.85 -3.34 -4.70
CA LYS A 288 -8.98 -1.88 -4.81
C LYS A 288 -7.74 -1.26 -5.42
N ALA A 289 -7.91 -0.59 -6.54
CA ALA A 289 -6.83 0.13 -7.20
C ALA A 289 -7.31 1.48 -7.75
N GLY A 290 -6.35 2.28 -8.17
CA GLY A 290 -6.60 3.55 -8.82
C GLY A 290 -5.56 3.82 -9.88
N GLY A 291 -5.75 4.93 -10.59
CA GLY A 291 -4.78 5.34 -11.59
C GLY A 291 -5.10 6.70 -12.19
N PHE A 292 -4.19 7.13 -13.05
CA PHE A 292 -4.31 8.37 -13.79
C PHE A 292 -3.84 8.17 -15.23
N ILE A 293 -4.64 8.65 -16.19
CA ILE A 293 -4.32 8.68 -17.62
C ILE A 293 -4.06 10.13 -18.00
N SER A 294 -2.89 10.43 -18.57
CA SER A 294 -2.57 11.77 -19.05
C SER A 294 -3.41 12.15 -20.27
N GLN A 295 -4.06 13.31 -20.23
CA GLN A 295 -4.86 13.81 -21.36
C GLN A 295 -4.01 13.99 -22.63
N LYS A 296 -2.75 14.40 -22.46
CA LYS A 296 -1.80 14.60 -23.56
C LYS A 296 -1.49 13.27 -24.25
N LEU A 297 -1.11 12.24 -23.48
CA LEU A 297 -0.77 10.92 -24.02
C LEU A 297 -1.99 10.21 -24.59
N TYR A 298 -3.15 10.33 -23.93
CA TYR A 298 -4.41 9.78 -24.41
C TYR A 298 -4.77 10.33 -25.80
N ARG A 299 -4.74 11.66 -25.97
CA ARG A 299 -5.04 12.30 -27.27
C ARG A 299 -4.02 11.95 -28.36
N GLN A 300 -2.74 11.81 -28.00
CA GLN A 300 -1.71 11.39 -28.96
C GLN A 300 -1.94 9.97 -29.48
N LYS A 301 -2.34 9.04 -28.61
CA LYS A 301 -2.50 7.63 -28.96
C LYS A 301 -3.89 7.30 -29.55
N TYR A 302 -4.95 7.94 -29.06
CA TYR A 302 -6.35 7.60 -29.38
C TYR A 302 -7.14 8.73 -30.06
N GLY A 303 -6.53 9.88 -30.33
CA GLY A 303 -7.15 10.99 -31.05
C GLY A 303 -8.40 11.51 -30.35
N SER A 304 -9.54 11.46 -31.04
CA SER A 304 -10.84 11.94 -30.57
C SER A 304 -11.76 10.82 -30.03
N LYS A 305 -11.22 9.62 -29.74
CA LYS A 305 -12.01 8.52 -29.17
C LYS A 305 -12.61 8.94 -27.82
N HIS A 306 -13.93 8.78 -27.68
CA HIS A 306 -14.61 9.04 -26.41
C HIS A 306 -14.06 8.13 -25.30
N ALA A 307 -13.77 8.70 -24.12
CA ALA A 307 -13.19 7.98 -22.99
C ALA A 307 -14.01 6.75 -22.59
N GLU A 308 -15.35 6.84 -22.65
CA GLU A 308 -16.24 5.72 -22.33
C GLU A 308 -16.05 4.53 -23.28
N ALA A 309 -15.89 4.80 -24.59
CA ALA A 309 -15.58 3.77 -25.58
C ALA A 309 -14.15 3.23 -25.42
N TYR A 310 -13.22 4.03 -24.89
CA TYR A 310 -11.90 3.55 -24.52
C TYR A 310 -11.96 2.58 -23.35
N PHE A 311 -12.57 2.97 -22.23
CA PHE A 311 -12.66 2.12 -21.04
C PHE A 311 -13.44 0.84 -21.30
N ASN A 312 -14.61 0.91 -21.95
CA ASN A 312 -15.35 -0.30 -22.32
C ASN A 312 -14.53 -1.21 -23.23
N GLY A 313 -13.87 -0.66 -24.26
CA GLY A 313 -13.03 -1.45 -25.16
C GLY A 313 -11.85 -2.10 -24.47
N ARG A 314 -11.15 -1.37 -23.59
CA ARG A 314 -10.03 -1.92 -22.81
C ARG A 314 -10.47 -2.94 -21.77
N MET A 315 -11.66 -2.78 -21.18
CA MET A 315 -12.22 -3.79 -20.28
C MET A 315 -12.49 -5.09 -21.03
N VAL A 316 -13.17 -5.03 -22.18
CA VAL A 316 -13.38 -6.23 -23.03
C VAL A 316 -12.04 -6.86 -23.43
N GLU A 317 -11.10 -6.05 -23.91
CA GLU A 317 -9.77 -6.53 -24.32
C GLU A 317 -9.03 -7.20 -23.14
N TYR A 318 -9.19 -6.69 -21.92
CA TYR A 318 -8.61 -7.32 -20.73
C TYR A 318 -9.17 -8.73 -20.53
N PHE A 319 -10.50 -8.91 -20.57
CA PHE A 319 -11.08 -10.24 -20.39
C PHE A 319 -10.76 -11.21 -21.55
N GLU A 320 -10.68 -10.72 -22.78
CA GLU A 320 -10.37 -11.55 -23.95
C GLU A 320 -8.89 -11.94 -24.04
N ASN A 321 -7.98 -11.10 -23.53
CA ASN A 321 -6.54 -11.34 -23.63
C ASN A 321 -6.01 -12.37 -22.62
N PHE A 322 -6.78 -12.75 -21.61
CA PHE A 322 -6.36 -13.69 -20.58
C PHE A 322 -7.11 -15.03 -20.67
N GLU A 323 -6.36 -16.12 -20.79
CA GLU A 323 -6.89 -17.47 -20.54
C GLU A 323 -6.91 -17.78 -19.05
N LEU A 324 -8.01 -18.33 -18.55
CA LEU A 324 -8.10 -18.83 -17.19
C LEU A 324 -7.82 -20.33 -17.17
N ILE A 325 -6.83 -20.75 -16.39
CA ILE A 325 -6.49 -22.15 -16.19
C ILE A 325 -6.71 -22.50 -14.71
N TYR A 326 -7.59 -23.46 -14.49
CA TYR A 326 -7.82 -24.07 -13.18
C TYR A 326 -7.08 -25.40 -13.12
N ALA A 327 -5.87 -25.40 -12.57
CA ALA A 327 -4.95 -26.54 -12.68
C ALA A 327 -5.54 -27.87 -12.16
N GLY A 328 -6.43 -27.82 -11.16
CA GLY A 328 -7.11 -29.01 -10.63
C GLY A 328 -8.15 -29.65 -11.56
N GLU A 329 -8.60 -28.93 -12.58
CA GLU A 329 -9.59 -29.39 -13.58
C GLU A 329 -9.01 -29.32 -15.01
N TYR A 330 -7.77 -28.88 -15.16
CA TYR A 330 -7.15 -28.63 -16.44
C TYR A 330 -6.52 -29.89 -17.01
N GLU A 331 -7.00 -30.31 -18.18
CA GLU A 331 -6.40 -31.39 -18.95
C GLU A 331 -5.37 -30.82 -19.93
N ALA A 332 -4.09 -30.84 -19.53
CA ALA A 332 -3.01 -30.35 -20.36
C ALA A 332 -2.77 -31.25 -21.59
N ASP A 333 -2.88 -30.70 -22.79
CA ASP A 333 -2.43 -31.37 -24.02
C ASP A 333 -0.91 -31.28 -24.15
N VAL A 334 -0.22 -32.20 -23.47
CA VAL A 334 1.24 -32.30 -23.48
C VAL A 334 1.82 -32.72 -24.84
N THR A 335 1.00 -33.16 -25.80
CA THR A 335 1.49 -33.49 -27.16
C THR A 335 1.93 -32.25 -27.94
N THR A 336 1.43 -31.08 -27.53
CA THR A 336 1.82 -29.76 -28.07
C THR A 336 3.02 -29.16 -27.34
N MET A 337 3.56 -29.84 -26.33
CA MET A 337 4.60 -29.34 -25.46
C MET A 337 5.91 -30.10 -25.66
N GLU A 338 7.02 -29.43 -25.39
CA GLU A 338 8.34 -30.06 -25.42
C GLU A 338 8.78 -30.46 -24.01
N LYS A 339 9.63 -31.48 -23.91
CA LYS A 339 10.12 -32.00 -22.64
C LYS A 339 11.41 -31.29 -22.20
N TYR A 340 11.44 -30.86 -20.95
CA TYR A 340 12.59 -30.19 -20.35
C TYR A 340 12.97 -30.83 -19.02
N GLN A 341 14.25 -30.73 -18.66
CA GLN A 341 14.76 -31.09 -17.35
C GLN A 341 15.13 -29.82 -16.60
N LYS A 342 14.69 -29.74 -15.34
CA LYS A 342 15.11 -28.67 -14.44
C LYS A 342 16.62 -28.74 -14.24
N LYS A 343 17.31 -27.65 -14.54
CA LYS A 343 18.73 -27.51 -14.27
C LYS A 343 18.95 -27.51 -12.76
N SER A 344 19.97 -28.24 -12.34
CA SER A 344 20.42 -28.29 -10.95
C SER A 344 21.19 -27.00 -10.67
N LEU A 345 20.47 -25.87 -10.56
CA LEU A 345 21.06 -24.58 -10.29
C LEU A 345 21.32 -24.42 -8.79
N PRO A 346 22.47 -23.83 -8.42
CA PRO A 346 22.71 -23.42 -7.04
C PRO A 346 21.74 -22.30 -6.66
N ILE A 347 21.08 -22.45 -5.52
CA ILE A 347 20.20 -21.45 -4.90
C ILE A 347 20.66 -21.16 -3.47
N GLY A 348 20.12 -20.11 -2.87
CA GLY A 348 20.44 -19.74 -1.49
C GLY A 348 19.54 -20.45 -0.48
N PHE A 349 20.08 -20.72 0.69
CA PHE A 349 19.27 -21.06 1.86
C PHE A 349 19.87 -20.42 3.11
N VAL A 350 19.04 -20.15 4.10
CA VAL A 350 19.45 -19.64 5.41
C VAL A 350 18.75 -20.47 6.48
N LYS A 351 19.46 -20.84 7.55
CA LYS A 351 18.79 -21.38 8.74
C LYS A 351 18.36 -20.21 9.61
N ALA A 352 17.07 -20.13 9.94
CA ALA A 352 16.53 -18.94 10.58
C ALA A 352 17.13 -18.70 11.98
N ASP A 353 17.43 -19.78 12.70
CA ASP A 353 18.05 -19.78 14.04
C ASP A 353 19.53 -19.33 14.04
N GLU A 354 20.20 -19.31 12.89
CA GLU A 354 21.54 -18.73 12.73
C GLU A 354 21.51 -17.20 12.59
N ILE A 355 20.35 -16.61 12.25
CA ILE A 355 20.19 -15.15 12.06
C ILE A 355 19.78 -14.47 13.37
N LEU A 356 18.77 -15.03 14.05
CA LEU A 356 18.11 -14.42 15.21
C LEU A 356 17.63 -15.53 16.18
N PRO A 357 17.45 -15.24 17.48
CA PRO A 357 17.10 -16.26 18.47
C PRO A 357 15.74 -16.93 18.22
N LEU A 358 15.62 -18.21 18.63
CA LEU A 358 14.36 -18.96 18.65
C LEU A 358 13.24 -18.16 19.35
N GLY A 359 12.03 -18.24 18.82
CA GLY A 359 10.86 -17.52 19.33
C GLY A 359 10.78 -16.05 18.90
N THR A 360 11.75 -15.52 18.15
CA THR A 360 11.70 -14.14 17.66
C THR A 360 10.65 -14.01 16.55
N PRO A 361 9.65 -13.12 16.67
CA PRO A 361 8.75 -12.80 15.56
C PRO A 361 9.48 -11.96 14.51
N ILE A 362 9.40 -12.39 13.26
CA ILE A 362 10.08 -11.79 12.12
C ILE A 362 9.12 -11.51 10.97
N THR A 363 9.48 -10.55 10.14
CA THR A 363 8.89 -10.32 8.82
C THR A 363 9.97 -10.55 7.77
N VAL A 364 9.79 -11.54 6.91
CA VAL A 364 10.64 -11.76 5.74
C VAL A 364 10.06 -10.93 4.60
N ARG A 365 10.82 -9.95 4.11
CA ARG A 365 10.43 -9.09 2.99
C ARG A 365 10.90 -9.67 1.69
N THR A 366 9.98 -9.77 0.75
CA THR A 366 10.18 -10.38 -0.57
C THR A 366 9.51 -9.52 -1.64
N LEU A 367 9.78 -9.79 -2.92
CA LEU A 367 9.08 -9.11 -4.02
C LEU A 367 7.61 -9.55 -4.09
N GLU A 368 7.31 -10.73 -3.57
CA GLU A 368 6.00 -11.36 -3.55
C GLU A 368 5.13 -10.94 -2.35
N GLY A 369 5.71 -10.17 -1.41
CA GLY A 369 5.05 -9.66 -0.22
C GLY A 369 5.78 -9.99 1.08
N ASP A 370 5.31 -9.38 2.17
CA ASP A 370 5.85 -9.60 3.52
C ASP A 370 5.29 -10.91 4.10
N ILE A 371 6.19 -11.78 4.58
CA ILE A 371 5.85 -13.05 5.24
C ILE A 371 6.15 -12.91 6.73
N ASP A 372 5.11 -12.93 7.56
CA ASP A 372 5.24 -12.91 9.01
C ASP A 372 5.34 -14.34 9.57
N ILE A 373 6.43 -14.63 10.28
CA ILE A 373 6.68 -15.95 10.90
C ILE A 373 7.48 -15.80 12.20
N THR A 374 7.51 -16.84 13.01
CA THR A 374 8.35 -16.91 14.21
C THR A 374 9.54 -17.83 13.94
N ILE A 375 10.72 -17.48 14.45
CA ILE A 375 11.91 -18.33 14.31
C ILE A 375 11.74 -19.61 15.13
N GLU A 376 11.84 -20.72 14.43
CA GLU A 376 11.78 -22.08 14.97
C GLU A 376 13.04 -22.83 14.55
N GLU A 377 13.43 -23.85 15.32
CA GLU A 377 14.69 -24.57 15.11
C GLU A 377 14.74 -25.26 13.72
N ASP A 378 13.59 -25.70 13.22
CA ASP A 378 13.48 -26.38 11.94
C ASP A 378 13.18 -25.44 10.76
N LEU A 379 13.16 -24.11 10.98
CA LEU A 379 12.83 -23.14 9.95
C LEU A 379 14.04 -22.81 9.09
N TYR A 380 13.92 -23.13 7.81
CA TYR A 380 14.85 -22.76 6.75
C TYR A 380 14.17 -21.74 5.85
N ILE A 381 14.95 -20.79 5.34
CA ILE A 381 14.47 -19.78 4.40
C ILE A 381 15.20 -20.03 3.08
N ILE A 382 14.47 -20.31 2.00
CA ILE A 382 15.05 -20.56 0.68
C ILE A 382 15.03 -19.27 -0.12
N ILE A 383 16.17 -18.95 -0.75
CA ILE A 383 16.32 -17.84 -1.69
C ILE A 383 16.40 -18.44 -3.09
N GLY A 384 15.31 -18.35 -3.83
CA GLY A 384 15.19 -18.89 -5.17
C GLY A 384 15.95 -18.10 -6.22
N VAL A 385 15.86 -18.56 -7.46
CA VAL A 385 16.66 -18.05 -8.57
C VAL A 385 16.21 -16.68 -9.07
N LYS A 386 15.05 -16.17 -8.67
CA LYS A 386 14.59 -14.79 -8.94
C LYS A 386 14.76 -13.87 -7.72
N GLY A 387 15.34 -14.37 -6.63
CA GLY A 387 15.34 -13.68 -5.34
C GLY A 387 14.05 -13.86 -4.57
N GLU A 388 13.11 -14.70 -5.06
CA GLU A 388 11.91 -15.08 -4.33
C GLU A 388 12.30 -15.81 -3.05
N VAL A 389 11.61 -15.52 -1.96
CA VAL A 389 11.93 -16.12 -0.66
C VAL A 389 10.72 -16.82 -0.08
N TYR A 390 10.93 -18.06 0.37
CA TYR A 390 9.87 -18.85 0.99
C TYR A 390 10.39 -19.70 2.15
N PRO A 391 9.58 -19.89 3.20
CA PRO A 391 9.93 -20.75 4.32
C PRO A 391 9.89 -22.22 3.92
N ASN A 392 10.76 -23.02 4.53
CA ASN A 392 10.88 -24.45 4.36
C ASN A 392 11.20 -25.09 5.71
N ARG A 393 10.86 -26.37 5.88
CA ARG A 393 11.15 -27.12 7.12
C ARG A 393 12.36 -28.01 6.90
N ARG A 394 13.22 -28.14 7.92
CA ARG A 394 14.48 -28.92 7.88
C ARG A 394 14.34 -30.27 7.18
N GLU A 395 13.35 -31.08 7.57
CA GLU A 395 13.11 -32.42 6.99
C GLU A 395 12.78 -32.35 5.48
N LYS A 396 11.98 -31.37 5.05
CA LYS A 396 11.64 -31.18 3.62
C LYS A 396 12.85 -30.66 2.84
N PHE A 397 13.64 -29.78 3.45
CA PHE A 397 14.88 -29.28 2.86
C PHE A 397 15.89 -30.40 2.62
N GLU A 398 16.19 -31.20 3.64
CA GLU A 398 17.20 -32.27 3.57
C GLU A 398 16.84 -33.37 2.56
N ARG A 399 15.55 -33.61 2.32
CA ARG A 399 15.10 -34.52 1.26
C ARG A 399 15.28 -33.95 -0.14
N ALA A 400 15.01 -32.65 -0.31
CA ALA A 400 14.88 -32.01 -1.62
C ALA A 400 16.17 -31.31 -2.10
N TYR A 401 17.12 -31.04 -1.21
CA TYR A 401 18.30 -30.23 -1.50
C TYR A 401 19.57 -30.83 -0.90
N LYS A 402 20.69 -30.60 -1.60
CA LYS A 402 22.04 -30.90 -1.14
C LYS A 402 22.79 -29.60 -0.92
N VAL A 403 23.32 -29.42 0.28
CA VAL A 403 24.17 -28.26 0.63
C VAL A 403 25.49 -28.37 -0.14
N LEU A 404 25.95 -27.25 -0.70
CA LEU A 404 27.24 -27.10 -1.34
C LEU A 404 28.18 -26.35 -0.41
N ASP A 405 29.44 -26.80 -0.34
CA ASP A 405 30.49 -26.12 0.42
C ASP A 405 31.02 -24.91 -0.37
N LYS A 406 30.19 -23.87 -0.47
CA LYS A 406 30.45 -22.62 -1.17
C LYS A 406 29.81 -21.46 -0.43
N LYS A 407 30.49 -20.30 -0.43
CA LYS A 407 29.91 -19.05 0.05
C LYS A 407 28.84 -18.60 -0.95
N TYR A 408 27.69 -18.18 -0.43
CA TYR A 408 26.64 -17.60 -1.26
C TYR A 408 27.07 -16.25 -1.81
N VAL A 409 26.88 -16.05 -3.12
CA VAL A 409 27.06 -14.77 -3.81
C VAL A 409 25.75 -14.51 -4.55
N TYR A 410 25.07 -13.42 -4.20
CA TYR A 410 23.71 -13.14 -4.66
C TYR A 410 23.64 -13.06 -6.18
N GLU A 411 24.59 -12.34 -6.79
CA GLU A 411 24.68 -12.13 -8.23
C GLU A 411 24.99 -13.41 -9.02
N GLU A 412 25.54 -14.44 -8.36
CA GLU A 412 25.84 -15.73 -8.99
C GLU A 412 24.68 -16.73 -8.88
N CYS A 413 23.86 -16.61 -7.83
CA CYS A 413 22.76 -17.54 -7.54
C CYS A 413 21.40 -17.00 -7.98
N VAL A 414 21.28 -15.69 -8.21
CA VAL A 414 20.03 -15.03 -8.57
C VAL A 414 20.12 -14.40 -9.96
N ILE A 415 19.09 -14.67 -10.75
CA ILE A 415 18.93 -14.29 -12.16
C ILE A 415 18.39 -12.86 -12.30
N SER A 416 17.62 -12.37 -11.32
CA SER A 416 16.98 -11.04 -11.30
C SER A 416 17.46 -10.25 -10.09
N ASN A 417 18.14 -9.12 -10.29
CA ASN A 417 18.70 -8.30 -9.21
C ASN A 417 17.74 -7.22 -8.71
N ASP A 418 16.42 -7.45 -8.84
CA ASP A 418 15.40 -6.42 -8.64
C ASP A 418 15.24 -6.03 -7.15
N TYR A 419 15.56 -6.94 -6.24
CA TYR A 419 15.51 -6.71 -4.80
C TYR A 419 16.38 -7.71 -4.06
N VAL A 420 17.06 -7.31 -2.97
CA VAL A 420 17.78 -8.22 -2.07
C VAL A 420 16.89 -8.51 -0.87
N PRO A 421 16.53 -9.78 -0.60
CA PRO A 421 15.56 -10.09 0.44
C PRO A 421 16.10 -9.78 1.84
N THR A 422 15.20 -9.31 2.71
CA THR A 422 15.54 -8.90 4.08
C THR A 422 14.66 -9.58 5.12
N ILE A 423 15.18 -9.69 6.33
CA ILE A 423 14.46 -10.17 7.51
C ILE A 423 14.41 -9.04 8.54
N LYS A 424 13.20 -8.63 8.90
CA LYS A 424 12.94 -7.60 9.90
C LYS A 424 12.56 -8.26 11.22
N ASN A 425 13.33 -7.97 12.27
CA ASN A 425 12.99 -8.33 13.64
C ASN A 425 11.83 -7.45 14.12
N ARG A 426 10.69 -8.06 14.46
CA ARG A 426 9.50 -7.31 14.87
C ARG A 426 9.52 -6.82 16.31
N VAL A 427 10.50 -7.26 17.11
CA VAL A 427 10.67 -6.83 18.50
C VAL A 427 11.42 -5.50 18.59
N ASN A 428 12.52 -5.37 17.85
CA ASN A 428 13.38 -4.18 17.90
C ASN A 428 13.41 -3.37 16.58
N GLY A 429 12.69 -3.83 15.55
CA GLY A 429 12.59 -3.14 14.26
C GLY A 429 13.82 -3.29 13.35
N ARG A 430 14.89 -3.97 13.79
CA ARG A 430 16.14 -4.12 13.03
C ARG A 430 15.92 -4.96 11.77
N THR A 431 16.41 -4.47 10.64
CA THR A 431 16.40 -5.18 9.36
C THR A 431 17.79 -5.76 9.08
N LEU A 432 17.84 -7.02 8.65
CA LEU A 432 19.06 -7.74 8.26
C LEU A 432 18.90 -8.24 6.82
N GLN A 433 19.98 -8.32 6.05
CA GLN A 433 19.96 -8.91 4.72
C GLN A 433 20.07 -10.43 4.84
N LEU A 434 19.21 -11.18 4.16
CA LEU A 434 19.24 -12.65 4.18
C LEU A 434 20.52 -13.20 3.54
N THR A 435 21.05 -12.48 2.55
CA THR A 435 22.24 -12.86 1.77
C THR A 435 23.51 -12.91 2.60
N ASP A 436 23.60 -12.16 3.71
CA ASP A 436 24.75 -12.17 4.61
C ASP A 436 24.91 -13.49 5.36
N TYR A 437 23.81 -14.24 5.51
CA TYR A 437 23.73 -15.49 6.26
C TYR A 437 23.48 -16.70 5.35
N ALA A 438 23.43 -16.50 4.04
CA ALA A 438 23.05 -17.54 3.10
C ALA A 438 24.19 -18.54 2.84
N GLY A 439 23.84 -19.82 2.85
CA GLY A 439 24.60 -20.90 2.25
C GLY A 439 24.06 -21.23 0.85
N VAL A 440 24.82 -22.03 0.09
CA VAL A 440 24.41 -22.49 -1.23
C VAL A 440 23.89 -23.92 -1.13
N CYS A 441 22.75 -24.21 -1.74
CA CYS A 441 22.27 -25.57 -1.95
C CYS A 441 21.84 -25.80 -3.39
N VAL A 442 21.71 -27.07 -3.77
CA VAL A 442 21.26 -27.48 -5.10
C VAL A 442 20.13 -28.50 -4.97
N PRO A 443 19.06 -28.44 -5.79
CA PRO A 443 18.01 -29.45 -5.78
C PRO A 443 18.56 -30.85 -6.10
N THR A 444 18.18 -31.87 -5.33
CA THR A 444 18.62 -33.27 -5.53
C THR A 444 17.74 -34.06 -6.50
N GLY A 445 16.57 -33.53 -6.87
CA GLY A 445 15.60 -34.21 -7.72
C GLY A 445 15.81 -33.97 -9.22
N ASN A 446 15.56 -35.02 -10.03
CA ASN A 446 15.40 -34.89 -11.48
C ASN A 446 13.96 -34.48 -11.79
N VAL A 447 13.65 -33.18 -11.69
CA VAL A 447 12.35 -32.67 -12.09
C VAL A 447 12.31 -32.54 -13.61
N GLN A 448 11.42 -33.29 -14.25
CA GLN A 448 11.11 -33.15 -15.66
C GLN A 448 9.76 -32.47 -15.82
N ILE A 449 9.65 -31.67 -16.88
CA ILE A 449 8.44 -30.91 -17.19
C ILE A 449 8.13 -31.02 -18.67
N TYR A 450 6.86 -30.82 -19.01
CA TYR A 450 6.42 -30.39 -20.33
C TYR A 450 6.26 -28.88 -20.31
N ALA A 451 6.69 -28.20 -21.36
CA ALA A 451 6.51 -26.76 -21.48
C ALA A 451 6.26 -26.31 -22.91
N ARG A 452 5.49 -25.23 -23.04
CA ARG A 452 5.30 -24.49 -24.30
C ARG A 452 5.26 -22.98 -24.02
N PRO A 453 5.71 -22.13 -24.95
CA PRO A 453 5.52 -20.70 -24.83
C PRO A 453 4.02 -20.34 -24.87
N LEU A 454 3.68 -19.26 -24.20
CA LEU A 454 2.36 -18.65 -24.16
C LEU A 454 2.21 -17.67 -25.31
N GLU A 455 1.12 -17.79 -26.06
CA GLU A 455 0.80 -16.87 -27.16
C GLU A 455 -0.03 -15.66 -26.67
N LYS A 456 -0.79 -15.86 -25.59
CA LYS A 456 -1.64 -14.85 -24.94
C LYS A 456 -1.38 -14.83 -23.44
N GLY A 457 -1.94 -13.83 -22.75
CA GLY A 457 -1.89 -13.79 -21.29
C GLY A 457 -2.61 -15.01 -20.70
N VAL A 458 -2.12 -15.52 -19.58
CA VAL A 458 -2.75 -16.65 -18.86
C VAL A 458 -2.77 -16.37 -17.36
N LYS A 459 -3.84 -16.75 -16.69
CA LYS A 459 -3.97 -16.73 -15.24
C LYS A 459 -4.19 -18.15 -14.75
N ILE A 460 -3.22 -18.67 -14.00
CA ILE A 460 -3.22 -20.06 -13.54
C ILE A 460 -3.53 -20.10 -12.05
N PHE A 461 -4.68 -20.64 -11.70
CA PHE A 461 -5.01 -21.05 -10.35
C PHE A 461 -4.42 -22.44 -10.12
N THR A 462 -3.39 -22.50 -9.29
CA THR A 462 -2.65 -23.74 -9.05
C THR A 462 -3.47 -24.73 -8.23
N ALA A 463 -3.09 -26.02 -8.24
CA ALA A 463 -3.79 -27.03 -7.45
C ALA A 463 -3.75 -26.76 -5.92
N TRP A 464 -2.71 -26.06 -5.45
CA TRP A 464 -2.45 -25.76 -4.04
C TRP A 464 -2.98 -24.39 -3.59
N ASP A 465 -3.13 -23.44 -4.50
CA ASP A 465 -3.74 -22.13 -4.24
C ASP A 465 -4.83 -21.87 -5.27
N LYS A 466 -6.08 -22.06 -4.82
CA LYS A 466 -7.29 -21.88 -5.63
C LYS A 466 -7.82 -20.45 -5.61
N GLU A 467 -7.30 -19.61 -4.70
CA GLU A 467 -7.79 -18.24 -4.50
C GLU A 467 -6.93 -17.22 -5.24
N LYS A 468 -5.62 -17.51 -5.40
CA LYS A 468 -4.69 -16.67 -6.15
C LYS A 468 -4.25 -17.35 -7.43
N TYR A 469 -3.93 -16.53 -8.44
CA TYR A 469 -3.40 -17.00 -9.71
C TYR A 469 -1.98 -16.51 -9.97
N MET A 470 -1.23 -17.32 -10.72
CA MET A 470 0.01 -16.90 -11.36
C MET A 470 -0.32 -16.25 -12.70
N LEU A 471 0.19 -15.04 -12.92
CA LEU A 471 0.06 -14.33 -14.18
C LEU A 471 1.19 -14.71 -15.14
N GLY A 472 0.83 -15.17 -16.34
CA GLY A 472 1.73 -15.34 -17.47
C GLY A 472 1.44 -14.37 -18.59
N LYS A 473 2.49 -13.86 -19.21
CA LYS A 473 2.43 -12.96 -20.37
C LYS A 473 2.79 -13.72 -21.65
N PRO A 474 2.42 -13.20 -22.82
CA PRO A 474 2.93 -13.71 -24.09
C PRO A 474 4.47 -13.82 -24.05
N GLY A 475 5.00 -14.97 -24.48
CA GLY A 475 6.43 -15.30 -24.42
C GLY A 475 6.83 -16.12 -23.19
N ASP A 476 6.13 -15.99 -22.05
CA ASP A 476 6.35 -16.85 -20.89
C ASP A 476 5.97 -18.29 -21.19
N TYR A 477 6.35 -19.24 -20.34
CA TYR A 477 6.10 -20.66 -20.56
C TYR A 477 5.01 -21.19 -19.65
N LEU A 478 4.02 -21.86 -20.24
CA LEU A 478 3.13 -22.77 -19.52
C LEU A 478 3.91 -24.05 -19.22
N VAL A 479 3.92 -24.46 -17.96
CA VAL A 479 4.68 -25.61 -17.49
C VAL A 479 3.76 -26.61 -16.82
N VAL A 480 3.96 -27.89 -17.11
CA VAL A 480 3.25 -29.03 -16.52
C VAL A 480 4.27 -30.05 -16.07
N ARG A 481 4.16 -30.59 -14.85
CA ARG A 481 5.09 -31.66 -14.43
C ARG A 481 4.80 -32.99 -15.11
N THR A 482 5.85 -33.77 -15.35
CA THR A 482 5.72 -35.09 -15.96
C THR A 482 5.17 -36.15 -15.00
N ASP A 483 5.30 -35.94 -13.69
CA ASP A 483 4.85 -36.85 -12.63
C ASP A 483 3.54 -36.42 -11.95
N ASP A 484 3.08 -35.19 -12.21
CA ASP A 484 1.76 -34.69 -11.80
C ASP A 484 1.23 -33.69 -12.84
N PHE A 485 0.28 -34.12 -13.66
CA PHE A 485 -0.28 -33.29 -14.74
C PHE A 485 -1.17 -32.14 -14.22
N HIS A 486 -1.54 -32.14 -12.93
CA HIS A 486 -2.28 -31.04 -12.31
C HIS A 486 -1.33 -30.02 -11.64
N ASP A 487 -0.02 -30.29 -11.60
CA ASP A 487 1.00 -29.30 -11.23
C ASP A 487 1.32 -28.43 -12.46
N VAL A 488 0.46 -27.42 -12.65
CA VAL A 488 0.52 -26.46 -13.77
C VAL A 488 0.89 -25.08 -13.24
N TYR A 489 1.87 -24.44 -13.85
CA TYR A 489 2.36 -23.12 -13.45
C TYR A 489 2.99 -22.36 -14.62
N VAL A 490 3.28 -21.07 -14.40
CA VAL A 490 3.97 -20.21 -15.38
C VAL A 490 5.44 -20.02 -15.00
N VAL A 491 6.32 -20.01 -16.00
CA VAL A 491 7.72 -19.59 -15.85
C VAL A 491 8.04 -18.50 -16.87
N GLU A 492 8.56 -17.38 -16.39
CA GLU A 492 8.91 -16.24 -17.25
C GLU A 492 9.95 -16.59 -18.33
N GLU A 493 9.78 -16.05 -19.53
CA GLU A 493 10.63 -16.31 -20.70
C GLU A 493 12.13 -16.11 -20.37
N LYS A 494 12.45 -14.96 -19.74
CA LYS A 494 13.83 -14.56 -19.39
C LYS A 494 14.54 -15.53 -18.43
N ILE A 495 13.78 -16.42 -17.79
CA ILE A 495 14.24 -17.32 -16.73
C ILE A 495 14.16 -18.77 -17.19
N PHE A 496 13.19 -19.11 -18.04
CA PHE A 496 12.94 -20.48 -18.48
C PHE A 496 14.20 -21.17 -19.02
N GLY A 497 14.90 -20.56 -19.98
CA GLY A 497 16.12 -21.13 -20.54
C GLY A 497 17.30 -21.23 -19.56
N LYS A 498 17.27 -20.47 -18.46
CA LYS A 498 18.28 -20.53 -17.40
C LYS A 498 17.99 -21.67 -16.42
N THR A 499 16.72 -21.91 -16.11
CA THR A 499 16.26 -22.91 -15.13
C THR A 499 15.95 -24.28 -15.71
N TYR A 500 15.72 -24.36 -17.02
CA TYR A 500 15.38 -25.60 -17.72
C TYR A 500 16.31 -25.82 -18.92
N GLY A 501 16.63 -27.09 -19.17
CA GLY A 501 17.34 -27.56 -20.37
C GLY A 501 16.44 -28.50 -21.16
N LYS A 502 16.39 -28.34 -22.48
CA LYS A 502 15.60 -29.23 -23.34
C LYS A 502 16.17 -30.64 -23.27
N ILE A 503 15.29 -31.63 -23.16
CA ILE A 503 15.67 -33.03 -23.29
C ILE A 503 15.56 -33.36 -24.78
N GLU A 504 16.68 -33.50 -25.46
CA GLU A 504 16.68 -34.07 -26.82
C GLU A 504 16.37 -35.57 -26.69
N GLU A 505 15.37 -36.05 -27.44
CA GLU A 505 15.01 -37.48 -27.52
C GLU A 505 16.05 -38.30 -28.29
#